data_AF-A0A323UQI5-F1
#
_entry.id   AF-A0A323UQI5-F1
#
_cell.length_a   1.000
_cell.length_b   1.000
_cell.length_c   1.000
_cell.angle_alpha   90.00
_cell.angle_beta   90.00
_cell.angle_gamma   90.00
#
_symmetry.space_group_name_H-M   'P 1'
#
loop_
_entity.id
_entity.type
_entity.pdbx_description
1 polymer ?
#
loop_
_entity_poly.entity_id
_entity_poly.type
_entity_poly.pdbx_seq_one_letter_code
_entity_poly.pdbx_strand_id
1 'polypeptide(L)'
;MNNKLPIFEQAVLEKLLDGDFPLLIQLRQQLARCTVAKREFTGFGFYTTLSVPADVRRTVGLDVKFGDVVGKIPELPSGAGFLLYVKNGVLDMLEGYSYDEPWPSSIDNFSLEYVKGEQRDLTALEGSLRQKS
;
A
#
# COMPACT_ATOMS: atom_id res chain seq x y z
N MET A 1 -14.49 14.37 -11.47
CA MET A 1 -14.56 13.29 -10.48
C MET A 1 -13.39 13.47 -9.53
N ASN A 2 -13.59 13.31 -8.23
CA ASN A 2 -12.54 13.56 -7.23
C ASN A 2 -11.69 12.29 -7.11
N ASN A 3 -10.58 12.21 -7.87
CA ASN A 3 -9.71 11.02 -7.94
C ASN A 3 -8.74 10.95 -6.74
N LYS A 4 -9.21 11.33 -5.55
CA LYS A 4 -8.40 11.34 -4.33
C LYS A 4 -8.42 9.96 -3.68
N LEU A 5 -7.32 9.63 -3.00
CA LEU A 5 -7.23 8.44 -2.16
C LEU A 5 -8.22 8.53 -0.98
N PRO A 6 -8.97 7.45 -0.69
CA PRO A 6 -9.71 7.34 0.56
C PRO A 6 -8.76 7.44 1.77
N ILE A 7 -9.25 7.98 2.89
CA ILE A 7 -8.45 8.19 4.11
C ILE A 7 -7.74 6.90 4.56
N PHE A 8 -8.45 5.78 4.53
CA PHE A 8 -7.90 4.48 4.90
C PHE A 8 -6.74 4.05 3.97
N GLU A 9 -6.94 4.11 2.66
CA GLU A 9 -5.92 3.72 1.69
C GLU A 9 -4.70 4.65 1.73
N GLN A 10 -4.93 5.96 1.95
CA GLN A 10 -3.86 6.93 2.18
C GLN A 10 -3.03 6.54 3.41
N ALA A 11 -3.66 6.23 4.54
CA ALA A 11 -2.98 5.83 5.77
C ALA A 11 -2.17 4.53 5.59
N VAL A 12 -2.73 3.55 4.87
CA VAL A 12 -2.03 2.31 4.52
C VAL A 12 -0.79 2.58 3.68
N LEU A 13 -0.91 3.41 2.63
CA LEU A 13 0.22 3.77 1.77
C LEU A 13 1.29 4.56 2.53
N GLU A 14 0.89 5.51 3.37
CA GLU A 14 1.83 6.25 4.23
C GLU A 14 2.60 5.31 5.16
N LYS A 15 1.92 4.34 5.78
CA LYS A 15 2.56 3.35 6.65
C LYS A 15 3.47 2.39 5.88
N LEU A 16 3.05 1.91 4.71
CA LEU A 16 3.88 1.06 3.83
C LEU A 16 5.13 1.80 3.33
N LEU A 17 5.06 3.12 3.20
CA LEU A 17 6.16 3.97 2.73
C LEU A 17 6.91 4.66 3.88
N ASP A 18 6.63 4.32 5.14
CA ASP A 18 7.29 4.87 6.31
C ASP A 18 8.72 4.33 6.51
N GLY A 19 9.60 5.16 7.06
CA GLY A 19 11.02 4.86 7.26
C GLY A 19 11.98 5.63 6.34
N ASP A 20 13.26 5.64 6.73
CA ASP A 20 14.34 6.40 6.09
C ASP A 20 15.16 5.56 5.12
N PHE A 21 14.47 4.91 4.18
CA PHE A 21 15.10 4.19 3.08
C PHE A 21 14.98 5.03 1.79
N PRO A 22 16.07 5.22 1.01
CA PRO A 22 16.05 6.10 -0.16
C PRO A 22 14.92 5.82 -1.15
N LEU A 23 14.60 4.55 -1.37
CA LEU A 23 13.48 4.17 -2.23
C LEU A 23 12.13 4.64 -1.66
N LEU A 24 11.88 4.43 -0.36
CA LEU A 24 10.62 4.82 0.26
C LEU A 24 10.43 6.34 0.23
N ILE A 25 11.50 7.11 0.47
CA ILE A 25 11.49 8.57 0.34
C ILE A 25 11.05 8.99 -1.07
N GLN A 26 11.58 8.33 -2.12
CA GLN A 26 11.16 8.60 -3.51
C GLN A 26 9.70 8.23 -3.75
N LEU A 27 9.25 7.07 -3.29
CA LEU A 27 7.86 6.63 -3.45
C LEU A 27 6.88 7.56 -2.71
N ARG A 28 7.25 8.14 -1.56
CA ARG A 28 6.44 9.16 -0.87
C ARG A 28 6.25 10.43 -1.72
N GLN A 29 7.27 10.84 -2.49
CA GLN A 29 7.13 11.97 -3.43
C GLN A 29 6.12 11.65 -4.55
N GLN A 30 6.05 10.39 -4.97
CA GLN A 30 5.05 9.94 -5.94
C GLN A 30 3.65 9.89 -5.31
N LEU A 31 3.52 9.38 -4.08
CA LEU A 31 2.25 9.33 -3.34
C LEU A 31 1.60 10.71 -3.24
N ALA A 32 2.39 11.75 -2.93
CA ALA A 32 1.92 13.14 -2.82
C ALA A 32 1.32 13.71 -4.12
N ARG A 33 1.59 13.07 -5.27
CA ARG A 33 1.14 13.51 -6.60
C ARG A 33 0.25 12.51 -7.31
N CYS A 34 0.09 11.31 -6.76
CA CYS A 34 -0.70 10.26 -7.39
C CYS A 34 -2.20 10.52 -7.23
N THR A 35 -2.99 9.88 -8.08
CA THR A 35 -4.44 9.89 -8.01
C THR A 35 -4.97 8.46 -8.15
N VAL A 36 -6.20 8.24 -7.72
CA VAL A 36 -6.89 6.97 -7.93
C VAL A 36 -7.39 6.90 -9.38
N ALA A 37 -6.90 5.92 -10.13
CA ALA A 37 -7.34 5.64 -11.49
C ALA A 37 -8.59 4.75 -11.49
N LYS A 38 -8.58 3.71 -10.65
CA LYS A 38 -9.65 2.69 -10.59
C LYS A 38 -9.66 2.03 -9.20
N ARG A 39 -10.85 1.65 -8.74
CA ARG A 39 -11.04 0.79 -7.57
C ARG A 39 -11.88 -0.41 -7.95
N GLU A 40 -11.48 -1.59 -7.50
CA GLU A 40 -12.16 -2.86 -7.72
C GLU A 40 -12.32 -3.57 -6.38
N PHE A 41 -13.53 -4.03 -6.06
CA PHE A 41 -13.79 -4.81 -4.84
C PHE A 41 -14.01 -6.26 -5.23
N THR A 42 -13.35 -7.17 -4.53
CA THR A 42 -13.39 -8.62 -4.82
C THR A 42 -14.37 -9.37 -3.91
N GLY A 43 -14.95 -8.68 -2.92
CA GLY A 43 -15.75 -9.27 -1.84
C GLY A 43 -14.93 -9.61 -0.59
N PHE A 44 -13.65 -9.95 -0.74
CA PHE A 44 -12.70 -10.23 0.35
C PHE A 44 -11.51 -9.25 0.36
N GLY A 45 -11.63 -8.17 -0.40
CA GLY A 45 -10.57 -7.20 -0.54
C GLY A 45 -10.87 -6.17 -1.61
N PHE A 46 -9.83 -5.43 -1.96
CA PHE A 46 -9.88 -4.44 -3.00
C PHE A 46 -8.54 -4.29 -3.72
N TYR A 47 -8.63 -3.75 -4.93
CA TYR A 47 -7.51 -3.21 -5.69
C TYR A 47 -7.76 -1.73 -5.94
N THR A 48 -6.77 -0.89 -5.62
CA THR A 48 -6.73 0.52 -6.01
C THR A 48 -5.59 0.74 -6.97
N THR A 49 -5.91 0.95 -8.25
CA THR A 49 -4.94 1.34 -9.26
C THR A 49 -4.61 2.82 -9.11
N LEU A 50 -3.33 3.14 -9.05
CA LEU A 50 -2.80 4.49 -8.89
C LEU A 50 -2.31 5.04 -10.23
N SER A 51 -2.50 6.35 -10.42
CA SER A 51 -1.95 7.09 -11.55
C SER A 51 -0.95 8.11 -11.05
N VAL A 52 0.32 7.91 -11.40
CA VAL A 52 1.41 8.84 -11.12
C VAL A 52 1.65 9.73 -12.35
N PRO A 53 1.62 11.06 -12.21
CA PRO A 53 1.89 11.98 -13.31
C PRO A 53 3.27 11.74 -13.96
N ALA A 54 3.35 11.96 -15.28
CA ALA A 54 4.57 11.66 -16.05
C ALA A 54 5.77 12.56 -15.71
N ASP A 55 5.53 13.75 -15.14
CA ASP A 55 6.53 14.70 -14.65
C ASP A 55 7.17 14.27 -13.31
N VAL A 56 6.58 13.29 -12.62
CA VAL A 56 7.12 12.78 -11.36
C VAL A 56 8.27 11.80 -11.62
N ARG A 57 9.34 11.92 -10.82
CA ARG A 57 10.54 11.09 -10.94
C ARG A 57 10.22 9.59 -10.76
N ARG A 58 10.72 8.79 -11.69
CA ARG A 58 10.64 7.32 -11.69
C ARG A 58 11.94 6.70 -11.22
N THR A 59 11.83 5.54 -10.56
CA THR A 59 13.00 4.73 -10.21
C THR A 59 13.24 3.68 -11.29
N VAL A 60 14.18 3.96 -12.20
CA VAL A 60 14.42 3.12 -13.39
C VAL A 60 14.76 1.67 -13.01
N GLY A 61 14.13 0.71 -13.68
CA GLY A 61 14.39 -0.72 -13.50
C GLY A 61 13.81 -1.33 -12.22
N LEU A 62 12.94 -0.59 -11.52
CA LEU A 62 12.28 -1.05 -10.30
C LEU A 62 10.88 -1.61 -10.62
N ASP A 63 10.76 -2.92 -10.48
CA ASP A 63 9.51 -3.66 -10.42
C ASP A 63 9.53 -4.53 -9.15
N VAL A 64 8.73 -4.15 -8.16
CA VAL A 64 8.72 -4.80 -6.85
C VAL A 64 7.31 -4.84 -6.28
N LYS A 65 7.08 -5.83 -5.44
CA LYS A 65 5.90 -5.95 -4.60
C LYS A 65 6.33 -6.19 -3.17
N PHE A 66 5.75 -5.46 -2.23
CA PHE A 66 6.03 -5.68 -0.81
C PHE A 66 4.80 -5.37 0.03
N GLY A 67 4.74 -5.97 1.20
CA GLY A 67 3.71 -5.72 2.19
C GLY A 67 4.12 -6.30 3.53
N ASP A 68 4.29 -5.42 4.50
CA ASP A 68 4.68 -5.72 5.86
C ASP A 68 3.78 -4.97 6.87
N VAL A 69 2.69 -4.38 6.39
CA VAL A 69 1.67 -3.69 7.18
C VAL A 69 0.41 -4.55 7.24
N VAL A 70 -0.17 -4.63 8.44
CA VAL A 70 -1.47 -5.25 8.69
C VAL A 70 -2.42 -4.25 9.35
N GLY A 71 -3.71 -4.47 9.16
CA GLY A 71 -4.78 -3.63 9.67
C GLY A 71 -5.63 -4.35 10.68
N LYS A 72 -5.92 -3.69 11.80
CA LYS A 72 -6.97 -4.09 12.74
C LYS A 72 -8.20 -3.26 12.43
N ILE A 73 -9.23 -3.91 11.89
CA ILE A 73 -10.50 -3.30 11.52
C ILE A 73 -11.57 -4.06 12.31
N PRO A 74 -12.47 -3.40 13.05
CA PRO A 74 -13.46 -4.08 13.90
C PRO A 74 -14.29 -5.15 13.17
N GLU A 75 -14.62 -4.89 11.90
CA GLU A 75 -15.38 -5.76 11.02
C GLU A 75 -14.56 -6.93 10.45
N LEU A 76 -13.23 -6.90 10.60
CA LEU A 76 -12.31 -7.96 10.19
C LEU A 76 -11.53 -8.50 11.41
N PRO A 77 -12.14 -9.34 12.27
CA PRO A 77 -11.49 -9.95 13.44
C PRO A 77 -10.17 -10.68 13.13
N SER A 78 -10.06 -11.35 11.98
CA SER A 78 -8.80 -11.97 11.54
C SER A 78 -7.76 -10.96 11.04
N GLY A 79 -8.15 -9.69 10.91
CA GLY A 79 -7.32 -8.59 10.41
C GLY A 79 -7.35 -8.44 8.89
N ALA A 80 -6.54 -7.50 8.40
CA ALA A 80 -6.34 -7.25 6.98
C ALA A 80 -4.84 -7.18 6.65
N GLY A 81 -4.46 -7.69 5.47
CA GLY A 81 -3.13 -7.50 4.91
C GLY A 81 -3.14 -6.53 3.74
N PHE A 82 -1.98 -5.95 3.44
CA PHE A 82 -1.81 -5.00 2.34
C PHE A 82 -0.56 -5.29 1.53
N LEU A 83 -0.66 -5.18 0.21
CA LEU A 83 0.48 -5.26 -0.72
C LEU A 83 0.53 -3.99 -1.57
N LEU A 84 1.72 -3.40 -1.69
CA LEU A 84 2.00 -2.32 -2.63
C LEU A 84 2.80 -2.85 -3.81
N TYR A 85 2.27 -2.60 -5.00
CA TYR A 85 2.90 -2.88 -6.27
C TYR A 85 3.54 -1.60 -6.81
N VAL A 86 4.82 -1.70 -7.17
CA VAL A 86 5.57 -0.66 -7.86
C VAL A 86 5.97 -1.24 -9.21
N LYS A 87 5.60 -0.56 -10.28
CA LYS A 87 5.80 -1.02 -11.65
C LYS A 87 6.38 0.10 -12.51
N ASN A 88 7.35 -0.21 -13.34
CA ASN A 88 8.09 0.76 -14.16
C ASN A 88 8.62 1.95 -13.33
N GLY A 89 9.04 1.67 -12.09
CA GLY A 89 9.57 2.67 -11.18
C GLY A 89 8.56 3.63 -10.55
N VAL A 90 7.26 3.35 -10.65
CA VAL A 90 6.21 4.17 -10.04
C VAL A 90 5.20 3.36 -9.24
N LEU A 91 4.54 4.00 -8.28
CA LEU A 91 3.36 3.44 -7.60
C LEU A 91 2.32 2.99 -8.64
N ASP A 92 1.89 1.74 -8.55
CA ASP A 92 1.00 1.11 -9.54
C ASP A 92 -0.33 0.70 -8.91
N MET A 93 -0.29 -0.08 -7.83
CA MET A 93 -1.50 -0.62 -7.23
C MET A 93 -1.34 -0.88 -5.73
N LEU A 94 -2.35 -0.52 -4.95
CA LEU A 94 -2.54 -1.02 -3.59
C LEU A 94 -3.56 -2.16 -3.62
N GLU A 95 -3.20 -3.29 -3.01
CA GLU A 95 -4.10 -4.40 -2.72
C GLU A 95 -4.33 -4.44 -1.21
N GLY A 96 -5.58 -4.56 -0.80
CA GLY A 96 -5.96 -4.91 0.56
C GLY A 96 -6.82 -6.17 0.55
N TYR A 97 -6.54 -7.09 1.47
CA TYR A 97 -7.24 -8.36 1.56
C TYR A 97 -7.55 -8.70 3.02
N SER A 98 -8.72 -9.28 3.25
CA SER A 98 -9.07 -9.94 4.51
C SER A 98 -8.66 -11.40 4.45
N TYR A 99 -8.63 -12.06 5.61
CA TYR A 99 -8.28 -13.48 5.70
C TYR A 99 -9.51 -14.37 5.60
N ASP A 100 -10.57 -14.04 6.35
CA ASP A 100 -11.76 -14.89 6.46
C ASP A 100 -13.07 -14.14 6.19
N GLU A 101 -13.15 -12.88 6.61
CA GLU A 101 -14.39 -12.11 6.57
C GLU A 101 -14.56 -11.33 5.26
N PRO A 102 -15.79 -11.07 4.79
CA PRO A 102 -16.01 -10.17 3.67
C PRO A 102 -15.48 -8.77 3.96
N TRP A 103 -14.92 -8.13 2.93
CA TRP A 103 -14.41 -6.77 3.06
C TRP A 103 -15.56 -5.80 3.35
N PRO A 104 -15.45 -4.94 4.38
CA PRO A 104 -16.54 -4.05 4.76
C PRO A 104 -16.76 -2.95 3.70
N SER A 105 -18.02 -2.51 3.56
CA SER A 105 -18.39 -1.44 2.61
C SER A 105 -17.84 -0.07 2.99
N SER A 106 -17.53 0.14 4.27
CA SER A 106 -16.93 1.35 4.84
C SER A 106 -15.97 0.96 5.96
N ILE A 107 -14.92 1.75 6.14
CA ILE A 107 -13.95 1.58 7.23
C ILE A 107 -13.87 2.91 7.96
N ASP A 108 -14.52 2.98 9.12
CA ASP A 108 -14.58 4.19 9.94
C ASP A 108 -13.53 4.17 11.05
N ASN A 109 -13.16 2.98 11.52
CA ASN A 109 -12.18 2.78 12.59
C ASN A 109 -11.16 1.72 12.16
N PHE A 110 -9.88 2.03 12.31
CA PHE A 110 -8.81 1.10 12.03
C PHE A 110 -7.54 1.49 12.80
N SER A 111 -6.66 0.51 13.00
CA SER A 111 -5.25 0.77 13.33
C SER A 111 -4.34 -0.04 12.41
N LEU A 112 -3.12 0.47 12.22
CA LEU A 112 -2.11 -0.13 11.35
C LEU A 112 -0.86 -0.45 12.16
N GLU A 113 -0.30 -1.64 11.96
CA GLU A 113 0.94 -2.09 12.58
C GLU A 113 1.78 -2.88 11.58
N TYR A 114 3.06 -3.07 11.86
CA TYR A 114 3.87 -3.97 11.05
C TYR A 114 3.66 -5.41 11.53
N VAL A 115 3.82 -6.38 10.62
CA VAL A 115 3.64 -7.82 10.91
C VAL A 115 4.48 -8.29 12.11
N LYS A 116 5.65 -7.67 12.35
CA LYS A 116 6.55 -8.00 13.46
C LYS A 116 6.43 -7.08 14.69
N GLY A 117 5.45 -6.18 14.72
CA GLY A 117 5.20 -5.25 15.83
C GLY A 117 5.16 -3.78 15.41
N GLU A 118 5.38 -2.87 16.37
CA GLU A 118 5.26 -1.41 16.12
C GLU A 118 6.39 -0.83 15.27
N GLN A 119 7.59 -1.43 15.33
CA GLN A 119 8.76 -1.00 14.55
C GLN A 119 8.90 -1.82 13.27
N ARG A 120 9.29 -1.13 12.20
CA ARG A 120 9.51 -1.76 10.90
C ARG A 120 10.80 -2.56 10.90
N ASP A 121 10.74 -3.82 10.47
CA ASP A 121 11.93 -4.63 10.22
C ASP A 121 12.51 -4.28 8.84
N LEU A 122 13.43 -3.31 8.82
CA LEU A 122 14.07 -2.84 7.59
C LEU A 122 14.90 -3.92 6.89
N THR A 123 15.47 -4.88 7.63
CA THR A 123 16.24 -5.98 7.04
C THR A 123 15.32 -6.93 6.27
N ALA A 124 14.16 -7.27 6.85
CA ALA A 124 13.16 -8.08 6.16
C ALA A 124 12.59 -7.35 4.93
N LEU A 125 12.33 -6.04 5.04
CA LEU A 125 11.88 -5.22 3.91
C LEU A 125 12.91 -5.19 2.78
N GLU A 126 14.19 -4.95 3.09
CA GLU A 126 15.23 -4.94 2.06
C GLU A 126 15.33 -6.31 1.36
N GLY A 127 15.16 -7.40 2.12
CA GLY A 127 15.10 -8.76 1.57
C GLY A 127 13.92 -8.98 0.62
N SER A 128 12.74 -8.41 0.89
CA SER A 128 11.58 -8.53 0.01
C SER A 128 11.71 -7.68 -1.25
N LEU A 129 12.28 -6.48 -1.14
CA LEU A 129 12.52 -5.58 -2.28
C LEU A 129 13.54 -6.12 -3.29
N ARG A 130 14.43 -7.03 -2.87
CA ARG A 130 15.41 -7.68 -3.75
C ARG A 130 14.86 -8.88 -4.51
N GLN A 131 13.76 -9.47 -4.06
CA GLN A 131 13.10 -10.58 -4.75
C GLN A 131 12.24 -10.02 -5.88
N LYS A 132 12.77 -10.03 -7.10
CA LYS A 132 12.01 -9.68 -8.30
C LYS A 132 10.80 -10.60 -8.41
N SER A 133 9.60 -10.01 -8.54
CA SER A 133 8.36 -10.72 -8.88
C SER A 133 8.34 -11.11 -10.35
#